data_AF-A0A084ZKV3-F1
#
_entry.id   AF-A0A084ZKV3-F1
#
_cell.length_a   1.000
_cell.length_b   1.000
_cell.length_c   1.000
_cell.angle_alpha   90.00
_cell.angle_beta   90.00
_cell.angle_gamma   90.00
#
_symmetry.space_group_name_H-M   'P 1'
#
loop_
_entity.id
_entity.type
_entity.pdbx_description
1 polymer ?
#
loop_
_entity_poly.entity_id
_entity_poly.type
_entity_poly.pdbx_seq_one_letter_code
_entity_poly.pdbx_strand_id
1 'polypeptide(L)'
;MPNTEPGIRNRFETLVAGRSELRRKRAGTKAFEYHISVLPPEVRAELLASRGLIETSSGLITLPQEPSRIAADDLERQRLWS
;
A
#
# COMPACT_ATOMS: atom_id res chain seq x y z
N MET A 1 -1.58 13.89 0.61
CA MET A 1 -2.84 13.77 1.35
C MET A 1 -2.90 14.84 2.43
N PRO A 2 -4.08 15.19 3.00
CA PRO A 2 -4.14 15.99 4.22
C PRO A 2 -3.41 15.31 5.37
N ASN A 3 -2.86 16.08 6.32
CA ASN A 3 -2.07 15.54 7.43
C ASN A 3 -2.84 15.45 8.77
N THR A 4 -4.14 15.76 8.77
CA THR A 4 -5.00 15.67 9.95
C THR A 4 -6.06 14.61 9.73
N GLU A 5 -6.39 13.83 10.76
CA GLU A 5 -7.40 12.77 10.66
C GLU A 5 -8.77 13.28 10.16
N PRO A 6 -9.29 14.44 10.61
CA PRO A 6 -10.55 14.97 10.08
C PRO A 6 -10.44 15.36 8.60
N GLY A 7 -9.32 15.96 8.19
CA GLY A 7 -9.10 16.35 6.79
C GLY A 7 -8.99 15.14 5.87
N ILE A 8 -8.30 14.09 6.32
CA ILE A 8 -8.20 12.81 5.63
C ILE A 8 -9.59 12.20 5.44
N ARG A 9 -10.38 12.10 6.51
CA ARG A 9 -11.75 11.56 6.45
C ARG A 9 -12.63 12.32 5.47
N ASN A 10 -12.68 13.65 5.56
CA ASN A 10 -13.49 14.48 4.66
C ASN A 10 -13.07 14.32 3.19
N ARG A 11 -11.76 14.20 2.92
CA ARG A 11 -11.25 13.94 1.57
C ARG A 11 -11.72 12.58 1.07
N PHE A 12 -11.64 11.54 1.89
CA PHE A 12 -12.13 10.21 1.51
C PHE A 12 -13.63 10.17 1.26
N GLU A 13 -14.44 10.82 2.11
CA GLU A 13 -15.90 10.93 1.90
C GLU A 13 -16.22 11.63 0.58
N THR A 14 -15.43 12.63 0.19
CA THR A 14 -15.57 13.31 -1.11
C THR A 14 -15.20 12.40 -2.28
N LEU A 15 -14.12 11.61 -2.15
CA LEU A 15 -13.65 10.69 -3.20
C LEU A 15 -14.63 9.55 -3.47
N VAL A 16 -15.39 9.12 -2.46
CA VAL A 16 -16.40 8.07 -2.58
C VAL A 16 -17.83 8.59 -2.72
N ALA A 17 -18.01 9.90 -2.84
CA ALA A 17 -19.34 10.50 -3.00
C ALA A 17 -20.05 9.89 -4.22
N GLY A 18 -21.25 9.35 -3.99
CA GLY A 18 -22.03 8.66 -5.02
C GLY A 18 -21.58 7.23 -5.37
N ARG A 19 -20.58 6.67 -4.66
CA ARG A 19 -20.03 5.32 -4.86
C ARG A 19 -19.97 4.55 -3.54
N SER A 20 -21.13 4.18 -3.02
CA SER A 20 -21.27 3.55 -1.70
C SER A 20 -20.58 2.18 -1.60
N GLU A 21 -20.37 1.50 -2.72
CA GLU A 21 -19.65 0.23 -2.82
C GLU A 21 -18.16 0.32 -2.48
N LEU A 22 -17.58 1.53 -2.57
CA LEU A 22 -16.16 1.78 -2.31
C LEU A 22 -15.86 2.14 -0.85
N ARG A 23 -16.88 2.12 0.01
CA ARG A 23 -16.78 2.44 1.44
C ARG A 23 -17.53 1.40 2.27
N ARG A 24 -16.92 0.95 3.36
CA ARG A 24 -17.60 0.07 4.33
C ARG A 24 -17.26 0.44 5.77
N LYS A 25 -18.18 0.15 6.68
CA LYS A 25 -17.92 0.23 8.12
C LYS A 25 -17.26 -1.07 8.57
N ARG A 26 -16.15 -0.98 9.31
CA ARG A 26 -15.50 -2.16 9.89
C ARG A 26 -16.36 -2.69 11.05
N ALA A 27 -16.74 -3.96 10.96
CA ALA A 27 -17.56 -4.63 11.98
C ALA A 27 -16.93 -4.52 13.38
N GLY A 28 -17.76 -4.27 14.40
CA GLY A 28 -17.31 -4.13 15.78
C GLY A 28 -16.55 -2.85 16.11
N THR A 29 -16.40 -1.91 15.17
CA THR A 29 -15.66 -0.65 15.39
C THR A 29 -16.40 0.59 14.88
N LYS A 30 -15.92 1.78 15.25
CA LYS A 30 -16.32 3.06 14.64
C LYS A 30 -15.53 3.41 13.38
N ALA A 31 -14.64 2.53 12.91
CA ALA A 31 -13.76 2.78 11.78
C ALA A 31 -14.47 2.53 10.44
N PHE A 32 -14.07 3.32 9.44
CA PHE A 32 -14.46 3.14 8.04
C PHE A 32 -13.26 2.71 7.23
N GLU A 33 -13.51 1.88 6.23
CA GLU A 33 -12.54 1.40 5.26
C GLU A 33 -12.95 1.86 3.87
N TYR A 34 -11.97 2.20 3.06
CA TYR A 34 -12.14 2.68 1.69
C TYR A 34 -11.39 1.77 0.73
N HIS A 35 -11.95 1.56 -0.45
CA HIS A 35 -11.31 0.77 -1.50
C HIS A 35 -10.08 1.49 -2.05
N ILE A 36 -8.97 0.79 -2.28
CA ILE A 36 -7.69 1.40 -2.69
C ILE A 36 -7.79 2.20 -4.01
N SER A 37 -8.71 1.83 -4.89
CA SER A 37 -8.94 2.51 -6.17
C SER A 37 -9.38 3.98 -6.04
N VAL A 38 -9.88 4.39 -4.87
CA VAL A 38 -10.31 5.79 -4.64
C VAL A 38 -9.14 6.72 -4.39
N LEU A 39 -7.96 6.16 -4.06
CA LEU A 39 -6.76 6.96 -3.80
C LEU A 39 -6.29 7.63 -5.10
N PRO A 40 -5.77 8.87 -5.02
CA PRO A 40 -5.00 9.45 -6.12
C PRO A 40 -3.86 8.52 -6.55
N PRO A 41 -3.51 8.48 -7.84
CA PRO A 41 -2.48 7.56 -8.37
C PRO A 41 -1.15 7.63 -7.62
N GLU A 42 -0.74 8.83 -7.22
CA GLU A 42 0.53 9.06 -6.52
C GLU A 42 0.53 8.40 -5.14
N VAL A 43 -0.59 8.54 -4.42
CA VAL A 43 -0.79 7.94 -3.09
C VAL A 43 -0.93 6.43 -3.20
N ARG A 44 -1.60 5.94 -4.24
CA ARG A 44 -1.74 4.51 -4.50
C ARG A 44 -0.38 3.87 -4.82
N ALA A 45 0.43 4.53 -5.66
CA ALA A 45 1.77 4.08 -6.00
C ALA A 45 2.68 4.02 -4.75
N GLU A 46 2.67 5.05 -3.91
CA GLU A 46 3.43 5.07 -2.64
C GLU A 46 2.99 3.94 -1.69
N LEU A 47 1.68 3.77 -1.51
CA LEU A 47 1.13 2.70 -0.68
C LEU A 47 1.50 1.31 -1.19
N LEU A 48 1.42 1.08 -2.50
CA LEU A 48 1.80 -0.19 -3.11
C LEU A 48 3.31 -0.43 -3.00
N ALA A 49 4.14 0.58 -3.27
CA ALA A 49 5.59 0.48 -3.15
C ALA A 49 6.02 0.13 -1.73
N SER A 50 5.37 0.70 -0.70
CA SER A 50 5.62 0.35 0.70
C SER A 50 5.33 -1.12 1.04
N ARG A 51 4.55 -1.80 0.20
CA ARG A 51 4.22 -3.23 0.29
C ARG A 51 5.01 -4.08 -0.69
N GLY A 52 5.99 -3.51 -1.39
CA GLY A 52 6.73 -4.19 -2.44
C GLY A 52 5.86 -4.52 -3.66
N LEU A 53 4.86 -3.70 -3.97
CA LEU A 53 3.97 -3.86 -5.12
C LEU A 53 4.08 -2.65 -6.05
N ILE A 54 3.92 -2.86 -7.35
CA ILE A 54 3.79 -1.80 -8.35
C ILE A 54 2.53 -2.05 -9.17
N GLU A 55 1.70 -1.02 -9.34
CA GLU A 55 0.60 -1.02 -10.30
C GLU A 55 1.12 -0.64 -11.69
N THR A 56 0.85 -1.50 -12.67
CA THR A 56 1.19 -1.29 -14.09
C THR A 56 -0.08 -1.41 -14.94
N SER A 57 0.01 -1.05 -16.23
CA SER A 57 -1.10 -1.21 -17.19
C SER A 57 -1.59 -2.66 -17.29
N SER A 58 -0.74 -3.63 -16.94
CA SER A 58 -1.04 -5.07 -17.02
C SER A 58 -1.45 -5.67 -15.67
N GLY A 59 -1.55 -4.86 -14.61
CA GLY A 59 -1.91 -5.30 -13.25
C GLY A 59 -0.81 -5.05 -12.22
N LEU A 60 -0.88 -5.78 -11.11
CA LEU A 60 0.04 -5.67 -9.98
C LEU A 60 1.26 -6.58 -10.15
N ILE A 61 2.45 -6.02 -9.96
CA ILE A 61 3.72 -6.74 -9.98
C ILE A 61 4.33 -6.69 -8.58
N THR A 62 4.80 -7.84 -8.09
CA THR A 62 5.57 -7.93 -6.84
C THR A 62 7.03 -7.58 -7.11
N LEU A 63 7.55 -6.61 -6.39
CA LEU A 63 8.96 -6.26 -6.39
C LEU A 63 9.77 -7.33 -5.66
N PRO A 64 10.91 -7.76 -6.23
CA PRO A 64 11.84 -8.61 -5.49
C PRO A 64 12.27 -7.87 -4.22
N GLN A 65 12.03 -8.47 -3.06
CA GLN A 65 12.58 -7.96 -1.81
C GLN A 65 14.09 -8.18 -1.88
N GLU A 66 14.88 -7.12 -1.68
CA GLU A 66 16.31 -7.32 -1.48
C GLU A 66 16.50 -8.28 -0.30
N PRO A 67 17.30 -9.35 -0.44
CA PRO A 67 17.64 -10.17 0.71
C PRO A 67 18.21 -9.25 1.78
N SER A 68 17.78 -9.43 3.02
CA SER A 68 18.32 -8.64 4.13
C SER A 68 19.84 -8.67 4.06
N ARG A 69 20.49 -7.51 4.24
CA ARG A 69 21.97 -7.41 4.12
C ARG A 69 22.71 -8.47 4.96
N ILE A 70 22.12 -8.86 6.10
CA ILE A 70 22.61 -9.93 6.97
C ILE A 70 22.61 -11.30 6.25
N ALA A 71 21.54 -11.63 5.52
CA ALA A 71 21.45 -12.88 4.77
C ALA A 71 22.32 -12.89 3.51
N ALA A 72 22.57 -11.71 2.91
CA ALA A 72 23.48 -11.58 1.77
C ALA A 72 24.95 -11.80 2.17
N ASP A 73 25.39 -11.22 3.30
CA ASP A 73 26.74 -11.41 3.83
C ASP A 73 27.01 -12.88 4.22
N ASP A 74 26.03 -13.58 4.79
CA ASP A 74 26.15 -15.01 5.11
C ASP A 74 26.25 -15.88 3.84
N LEU A 75 25.52 -15.53 2.78
CA LEU A 75 25.57 -16.24 1.50
C LEU A 75 26.93 -16.05 0.80
N GLU A 76 27.48 -14.83 0.80
CA GLU A 76 28.81 -14.57 0.25
C GLU A 76 29.90 -15.28 1.04
N ARG A 77 29.81 -15.27 2.37
CA ARG A 77 30.74 -16.04 3.23
C ARG A 77 30.68 -17.53 2.92
N GLN A 78 29.50 -18.12 2.75
CA GLN A 78 29.38 -19.56 2.43
C GLN A 78 29.99 -19.92 1.07
N ARG A 79 29.85 -19.03 0.06
CA ARG A 79 30.40 -19.24 -1.29
C ARG A 79 31.93 -19.15 -1.37
N LEU A 80 32.56 -18.36 -0.49
CA LEU A 80 34.02 -18.19 -0.48
C LEU A 80 34.77 -19.37 0.14
N TRP A 81 34.07 -20.25 0.86
CA TRP A 81 34.66 -21.39 1.59
C TRP A 81 34.18 -22.76 1.06
N SER A 82 33.60 -22.79 -0.15
CA SER A 82 33.25 -24.01 -0.89
C SER A 82 34.24 -24.24 -2.03
#